data_AF-A0A969XKH2-F1
#
_entry.id   AF-A0A969XKH2-F1
#
_cell.length_a   1.000
_cell.length_b   1.000
_cell.length_c   1.000
_cell.angle_alpha   90.00
_cell.angle_beta   90.00
_cell.angle_gamma   90.00
#
_symmetry.space_group_name_H-M   'P 1'
#
loop_
_entity.id
_entity.type
_entity.pdbx_description
1 polymer ?
#
loop_
_entity_poly.entity_id
_entity_poly.type
_entity_poly.pdbx_seq_one_letter_code
_entity_poly.pdbx_strand_id
1 'polypeptide(L)'
;LLGEVEDPRPVAVRLRLSGRETRFLVRAVRAAREVLSGPPGGAQGALGTYRYYRAYDEDGLAGAMLALARAGTSSAVETLVLALLDAWFRECEWVVDPPRLLDGGDVVRLLGGQAGPRVGALLEEVREAQVQGLVRNREEALTLLRHRLG
;
A
#
# COMPACT_ATOMS: atom_id res chain seq x y z
N LEU A 1 13.07 9.27 19.63
CA LEU A 1 11.77 9.64 19.00
C LEU A 1 11.20 8.41 18.29
N LEU A 2 9.88 8.18 18.32
CA LEU A 2 9.23 6.91 17.91
C LEU A 2 9.61 6.37 16.51
N GLY A 3 9.91 7.23 15.53
CA GLY A 3 10.30 6.78 14.18
C GLY A 3 11.70 6.14 14.03
N GLU A 4 12.57 6.12 15.06
CA GLU A 4 13.82 5.32 15.03
C GLU A 4 13.65 3.96 15.72
N VAL A 5 12.53 3.79 16.42
CA VAL A 5 12.29 2.60 17.20
C VAL A 5 12.05 1.45 16.23
N GLU A 6 12.88 0.42 16.33
CA GLU A 6 12.80 -0.78 15.48
C GLU A 6 11.55 -1.60 15.81
N ASP A 7 11.23 -1.74 17.10
CA ASP A 7 9.98 -2.32 17.58
C ASP A 7 9.35 -1.42 18.66
N PRO A 8 8.22 -0.72 18.38
CA PRO A 8 7.56 0.14 19.36
C PRO A 8 6.66 -0.61 20.35
N ARG A 9 6.54 -1.95 20.25
CA ARG A 9 5.72 -2.75 21.18
C ARG A 9 6.12 -2.62 22.65
N PRO A 10 7.40 -2.53 23.05
CA PRO A 10 7.77 -2.31 24.45
C PRO A 10 7.20 -0.99 24.99
N VAL A 11 7.11 0.06 24.16
CA VAL A 11 6.47 1.33 24.52
C VAL A 11 4.97 1.13 24.72
N ALA A 12 4.32 0.40 23.81
CA ALA A 12 2.89 0.09 23.92
C ALA A 12 2.55 -0.68 25.20
N VAL A 13 3.37 -1.69 25.55
CA VAL A 13 3.22 -2.48 26.79
C VAL A 13 3.39 -1.59 28.01
N ARG A 14 4.43 -0.74 28.04
CA ARG A 14 4.69 0.17 29.16
C ARG A 14 3.54 1.17 29.39
N LEU A 15 2.94 1.65 28.31
CA LEU A 15 1.80 2.58 28.35
C LEU A 15 0.44 1.87 28.50
N ARG A 16 0.42 0.53 28.55
CA ARG A 16 -0.80 -0.28 28.63
C ARG A 16 -1.79 0.00 27.50
N LEU A 17 -1.27 0.19 26.29
CA LEU A 17 -2.10 0.40 25.11
C LEU A 17 -2.93 -0.86 24.79
N SER A 18 -4.14 -0.64 24.29
CA SER A 18 -4.99 -1.72 23.76
C SER A 18 -4.35 -2.40 22.55
N GLY A 19 -4.88 -3.56 22.16
CA GLY A 19 -4.43 -4.24 20.95
C GLY A 19 -4.62 -3.41 19.67
N ARG A 20 -5.67 -2.57 19.61
CA ARG A 20 -5.91 -1.64 18.49
C ARG A 20 -4.83 -0.56 18.45
N GLU A 21 -4.57 0.11 19.56
CA GLU A 21 -3.56 1.16 19.66
C GLU A 21 -2.14 0.63 19.43
N THR A 22 -1.85 -0.60 19.88
CA THR A 22 -0.57 -1.27 19.61
C THR A 22 -0.39 -1.53 18.13
N ARG A 23 -1.43 -2.00 17.41
CA ARG A 23 -1.38 -2.20 15.96
C ARG A 23 -1.16 -0.88 15.23
N PHE A 24 -1.92 0.15 15.58
CA PHE A 24 -1.76 1.51 15.04
C PHE A 24 -0.32 2.00 15.21
N LEU A 25 0.21 1.95 16.43
CA LEU A 25 1.58 2.42 16.74
C LEU A 25 2.63 1.67 15.93
N VAL A 26 2.53 0.34 15.86
CA VAL A 26 3.47 -0.50 15.09
C VAL A 26 3.40 -0.17 13.60
N ARG A 27 2.19 -0.01 13.04
CA ARG A 27 2.02 0.29 11.61
C ARG A 27 2.49 1.69 11.27
N ALA A 28 2.13 2.71 12.06
CA ALA A 28 2.60 4.07 11.87
C ALA A 28 4.13 4.21 11.93
N VAL A 29 4.79 3.54 12.89
CA VAL A 29 6.27 3.55 12.98
C VAL A 29 6.92 2.85 11.79
N ARG A 30 6.39 1.71 11.35
CA ARG A 30 6.90 1.00 10.15
C ARG A 30 6.73 1.83 8.88
N ALA A 31 5.55 2.40 8.69
CA ALA A 31 5.24 3.29 7.58
C ALA A 31 6.19 4.50 7.54
N ALA A 32 6.43 5.15 8.68
CA ALA A 32 7.37 6.26 8.77
C ALA A 32 8.81 5.85 8.39
N ARG A 33 9.27 4.69 8.88
CA ARG A 33 10.60 4.17 8.56
C ARG A 33 10.76 3.88 7.07
N GLU A 34 9.74 3.33 6.44
CA GLU A 34 9.76 3.05 5.00
C GLU A 34 9.96 4.34 4.19
N VAL A 35 9.17 5.38 4.47
CA VAL A 35 9.29 6.69 3.83
C VAL A 35 10.66 7.34 4.09
N LEU A 36 11.18 7.22 5.32
CA LEU A 36 12.51 7.74 5.67
C LEU A 36 13.65 6.97 4.99
N SER A 37 13.42 5.72 4.58
CA SER A 37 14.43 4.86 3.95
C SER A 37 14.48 5.02 2.43
N GLY A 38 13.47 5.62 1.82
CA GLY A 38 13.41 5.84 0.37
C GLY A 38 11.98 5.90 -0.18
N PRO A 39 11.81 5.70 -1.49
CA PRO A 39 10.50 5.68 -2.12
C PRO A 39 9.58 4.61 -1.49
N PRO A 40 8.36 4.98 -1.09
CA PRO A 40 7.43 4.08 -0.43
C PRO A 40 7.00 2.93 -1.37
N GLY A 41 6.74 1.74 -0.82
CA GLY A 41 6.38 0.55 -1.60
C GLY A 41 7.51 -0.01 -2.49
N GLY A 42 8.74 0.48 -2.34
CA GLY A 42 9.90 0.08 -3.12
C GLY A 42 9.82 0.43 -4.61
N ALA A 43 8.91 1.33 -4.99
CA ALA A 43 8.70 1.79 -6.35
C ALA A 43 8.45 3.30 -6.37
N GLN A 44 8.72 3.95 -7.50
CA GLN A 44 8.42 5.36 -7.68
C GLN A 44 7.00 5.56 -8.23
N GLY A 45 6.38 6.69 -7.89
CA GLY A 45 5.07 7.09 -8.39
C GLY A 45 3.90 6.26 -7.83
N ALA A 46 2.82 6.19 -8.60
CA ALA A 46 1.54 5.62 -8.16
C ALA A 46 1.63 4.17 -7.65
N LEU A 47 2.47 3.32 -8.26
CA LEU A 47 2.65 1.94 -7.80
C LEU A 47 3.26 1.87 -6.38
N GLY A 48 4.24 2.72 -6.09
CA GLY A 48 4.85 2.81 -4.76
C GLY A 48 3.83 3.24 -3.73
N THR A 49 3.04 4.27 -4.06
CA THR A 49 1.94 4.77 -3.22
C THR A 49 0.86 3.71 -2.97
N TYR A 50 0.45 2.97 -4.00
CA TYR A 50 -0.51 1.87 -3.87
C TYR A 50 0.01 0.79 -2.92
N ARG A 51 1.25 0.32 -3.12
CA ARG A 51 1.86 -0.70 -2.26
C ARG A 51 2.00 -0.23 -0.81
N TYR A 52 2.34 1.04 -0.61
CA TYR A 52 2.42 1.66 0.71
C TYR A 52 1.08 1.62 1.43
N TYR A 53 0.01 2.11 0.81
CA TYR A 53 -1.31 2.09 1.45
C TYR A 53 -1.92 0.70 1.53
N ARG A 54 -1.57 -0.22 0.63
CA ARG A 54 -1.92 -1.63 0.79
C ARG A 54 -1.28 -2.24 2.05
N ALA A 55 -0.04 -1.88 2.36
CA ALA A 55 0.66 -2.36 3.54
C ALA A 55 0.16 -1.71 4.85
N TYR A 56 -0.10 -0.40 4.82
CA TYR A 56 -0.32 0.41 6.02
C TYR A 56 -1.74 0.92 6.20
N ASP A 57 -2.60 0.85 5.17
CA ASP A 57 -3.98 1.35 5.20
C ASP A 57 -4.02 2.79 5.73
N GLU A 58 -5.09 3.19 6.43
CA GLU A 58 -5.21 4.50 7.09
C GLU A 58 -4.05 4.84 8.05
N ASP A 59 -3.40 3.84 8.66
CA ASP A 59 -2.26 4.05 9.56
C ASP A 59 -1.04 4.64 8.81
N GLY A 60 -1.00 4.48 7.48
CA GLY A 60 0.00 5.06 6.59
C GLY A 60 0.00 6.60 6.60
N LEU A 61 -1.13 7.25 6.88
CA LEU A 61 -1.19 8.70 7.05
C LEU A 61 -0.37 9.15 8.26
N ALA A 62 -0.58 8.49 9.41
CA ALA A 62 0.17 8.77 10.63
C ALA A 62 1.67 8.51 10.45
N GLY A 63 2.02 7.45 9.70
CA GLY A 63 3.39 7.16 9.33
C GLY A 63 4.04 8.23 8.46
N ALA A 64 3.34 8.69 7.43
CA ALA A 64 3.83 9.74 6.53
C ALA A 64 4.04 11.07 7.28
N MET A 65 3.09 11.46 8.13
CA MET A 65 3.22 12.65 8.97
C MET A 65 4.38 12.53 9.98
N LEU A 66 4.57 11.35 10.57
CA LEU A 66 5.70 11.08 11.47
C LEU A 66 7.06 11.16 10.74
N ALA A 67 7.13 10.68 9.50
CA ALA A 67 8.32 10.82 8.65
C ALA A 67 8.62 12.29 8.34
N LEU A 68 7.61 13.09 7.97
CA LEU A 68 7.77 14.53 7.73
C LEU A 68 8.23 15.27 8.98
N ALA A 69 7.58 15.02 10.12
CA ALA A 69 7.95 15.62 11.40
C ALA A 69 9.41 15.30 11.80
N ARG A 70 9.96 14.17 11.32
CA ARG A 70 11.35 13.81 11.53
C ARG A 70 12.30 14.51 10.56
N ALA A 71 12.00 14.45 9.27
CA ALA A 71 12.90 14.94 8.23
C ALA A 71 12.96 16.48 8.20
N GLY A 72 11.93 17.14 8.72
CA GLY A 72 11.77 18.59 8.62
C GLY A 72 11.27 19.01 7.23
N THR A 73 10.89 20.28 7.14
CA THR A 73 10.47 20.92 5.89
C THR A 73 11.65 21.12 4.93
N SER A 74 11.37 21.20 3.64
CA SER A 74 12.34 21.33 2.54
C SER A 74 13.23 20.10 2.32
N SER A 75 12.71 18.91 2.64
CA SER A 75 13.40 17.64 2.46
C SER A 75 12.79 16.83 1.30
N ALA A 76 13.56 15.90 0.71
CA ALA A 76 13.00 14.95 -0.27
C ALA A 76 11.85 14.10 0.33
N VAL A 77 11.88 13.89 1.65
CA VAL A 77 10.80 13.24 2.41
C VAL A 77 9.52 14.05 2.36
N GLU A 78 9.58 15.37 2.43
CA GLU A 78 8.39 16.21 2.29
C GLU A 78 7.71 16.00 0.94
N THR A 79 8.45 15.97 -0.15
CA THR A 79 7.88 15.70 -1.48
C THR A 79 7.18 14.33 -1.53
N LEU A 80 7.80 13.30 -0.94
CA LEU A 80 7.19 11.96 -0.86
C LEU A 80 5.91 11.97 0.00
N VAL A 81 5.95 12.61 1.17
CA VAL A 81 4.80 12.70 2.08
C VAL A 81 3.66 13.47 1.44
N LEU A 82 3.93 14.59 0.78
CA LEU A 82 2.91 15.36 0.07
C LEU A 82 2.27 14.52 -1.04
N ALA A 83 3.05 13.73 -1.80
CA ALA A 83 2.50 12.82 -2.80
C ALA A 83 1.62 11.72 -2.18
N LEU A 84 2.02 11.15 -1.03
CA LEU A 84 1.20 10.17 -0.31
C LEU A 84 -0.11 10.79 0.19
N LEU A 85 -0.07 12.00 0.75
CA LEU A 85 -1.27 12.69 1.23
C LEU A 85 -2.20 13.05 0.06
N ASP A 86 -1.65 13.53 -1.05
CA ASP A 86 -2.44 13.88 -2.23
C ASP A 86 -3.15 12.65 -2.81
N ALA A 87 -2.45 11.52 -2.91
CA ALA A 87 -3.05 10.27 -3.34
C ALA A 87 -4.19 9.80 -2.41
N TRP A 88 -4.03 9.95 -1.10
CA TRP A 88 -5.09 9.59 -0.15
C TRP A 88 -6.31 10.51 -0.24
N PHE A 89 -6.12 11.82 -0.32
CA PHE A 89 -7.24 12.77 -0.25
C PHE A 89 -7.88 13.07 -1.60
N ARG A 90 -7.14 12.93 -2.71
CA ARG A 90 -7.61 13.32 -4.06
C ARG A 90 -7.68 12.18 -5.05
N GLU A 91 -6.81 11.18 -4.92
CA GLU A 91 -6.67 10.09 -5.90
C GLU A 91 -7.03 8.72 -5.31
N CYS A 92 -7.81 8.69 -4.23
CA CYS A 92 -8.05 7.46 -3.46
C CYS A 92 -8.59 6.33 -4.33
N GLU A 93 -9.61 6.61 -5.13
CA GLU A 93 -10.29 5.65 -6.03
C GLU A 93 -9.43 5.22 -7.23
N TRP A 94 -8.24 5.79 -7.41
CA TRP A 94 -7.37 5.51 -8.56
C TRP A 94 -6.05 4.88 -8.14
N VAL A 95 -5.50 5.30 -7.01
CA VAL A 95 -4.17 4.92 -6.55
C VAL A 95 -4.20 4.14 -5.25
N VAL A 96 -5.06 4.50 -4.29
CA VAL A 96 -5.05 3.91 -2.94
C VAL A 96 -5.92 2.66 -2.88
N ASP A 97 -7.18 2.78 -3.29
CA ASP A 97 -8.14 1.68 -3.37
C ASP A 97 -8.83 1.69 -4.74
N PRO A 98 -8.11 1.33 -5.81
CA PRO A 98 -8.69 1.29 -7.15
C PRO A 98 -9.84 0.28 -7.23
N PRO A 99 -10.93 0.58 -7.98
CA PRO A 99 -12.07 -0.33 -8.11
C PRO A 99 -11.63 -1.64 -8.76
N ARG A 100 -12.21 -2.75 -8.30
CA ARG A 100 -11.87 -4.08 -8.81
C ARG A 100 -12.34 -4.24 -10.25
N LEU A 101 -11.41 -4.50 -11.17
CA LEU A 101 -11.74 -4.88 -12.56
C LEU A 101 -12.15 -6.35 -12.69
N LEU A 102 -11.66 -7.20 -11.78
CA LEU A 102 -11.96 -8.63 -11.70
C LEU A 102 -12.26 -9.04 -10.26
N ASP A 103 -13.07 -10.09 -10.13
CA ASP A 103 -13.33 -10.77 -8.86
C ASP A 103 -12.66 -12.15 -8.82
N GLY A 104 -12.77 -12.83 -7.67
CA GLY A 104 -12.20 -14.16 -7.49
C GLY A 104 -12.80 -15.22 -8.43
N GLY A 105 -14.08 -15.10 -8.77
CA GLY A 105 -14.75 -16.03 -9.68
C GLY A 105 -14.21 -15.94 -11.11
N ASP A 106 -13.83 -14.75 -11.55
CA ASP A 106 -13.17 -14.54 -12.85
C ASP A 106 -11.85 -15.29 -12.95
N VAL A 107 -11.01 -15.14 -11.93
CA VAL A 107 -9.69 -15.75 -11.88
C VAL A 107 -9.80 -17.27 -11.69
N VAL A 108 -10.74 -17.75 -10.87
CA VAL A 108 -11.00 -19.19 -10.71
C VAL A 108 -11.43 -19.82 -12.04
N ARG A 109 -12.33 -19.18 -12.79
CA ARG A 109 -12.71 -19.66 -14.13
C ARG A 109 -11.52 -19.69 -15.08
N LEU A 110 -10.66 -18.67 -15.03
CA LEU A 110 -9.45 -18.62 -15.85
C LEU A 110 -8.46 -19.74 -15.51
N LEU A 111 -8.36 -20.13 -14.24
CA LEU A 111 -7.50 -21.22 -13.76
C LEU A 111 -8.13 -22.63 -13.93
N GLY A 112 -9.25 -22.77 -14.64
CA GLY A 112 -9.91 -24.06 -14.81
C GLY A 112 -10.58 -24.60 -13.53
N GLY A 113 -11.02 -23.70 -12.64
CA GLY A 113 -11.76 -24.06 -11.43
C GLY A 113 -10.92 -24.22 -10.16
N GLN A 114 -9.60 -24.03 -10.23
CA GLN A 114 -8.72 -24.16 -9.06
C GLN A 114 -8.70 -22.87 -8.23
N ALA A 115 -9.33 -22.91 -7.05
CA ALA A 115 -9.20 -21.86 -6.04
C ALA A 115 -7.89 -22.02 -5.23
N GLY A 116 -7.33 -20.92 -4.74
CA GLY A 116 -6.16 -20.94 -3.86
C GLY A 116 -5.41 -19.60 -3.78
N PRO A 117 -4.26 -19.55 -3.08
CA PRO A 117 -3.47 -18.32 -2.90
C PRO A 117 -3.09 -17.61 -4.21
N ARG A 118 -2.94 -18.39 -5.29
CA ARG A 118 -2.66 -17.89 -6.64
C ARG A 118 -3.75 -16.96 -7.15
N VAL A 119 -5.02 -17.16 -6.76
CA VAL A 119 -6.13 -16.26 -7.14
C VAL A 119 -5.89 -14.85 -6.61
N GLY A 120 -5.56 -14.74 -5.31
CA GLY A 120 -5.26 -13.45 -4.70
C GLY A 120 -4.04 -12.77 -5.33
N ALA A 121 -3.00 -13.55 -5.66
CA ALA A 121 -1.81 -13.02 -6.33
C ALA A 121 -2.11 -12.45 -7.73
N LEU A 122 -2.94 -13.13 -8.52
CA LEU A 122 -3.33 -12.65 -9.86
C LEU A 122 -4.26 -11.44 -9.80
N LEU A 123 -5.21 -11.43 -8.84
CA LEU A 123 -6.04 -10.24 -8.60
C LEU A 123 -5.20 -9.04 -8.21
N GLU A 124 -4.17 -9.25 -7.41
CA GLU A 124 -3.25 -8.20 -7.03
C GLU A 124 -2.44 -7.67 -8.20
N GLU A 125 -1.92 -8.57 -9.05
CA GLU A 125 -1.20 -8.16 -10.26
C GLU A 125 -2.06 -7.28 -11.17
N VAL A 126 -3.35 -7.59 -11.29
CA VAL A 126 -4.31 -6.75 -12.02
C VAL A 126 -4.47 -5.38 -11.37
N ARG A 127 -4.53 -5.30 -10.03
CA ARG A 127 -4.63 -4.01 -9.33
C ARG A 127 -3.36 -3.18 -9.50
N GLU A 128 -2.17 -3.79 -9.41
CA GLU A 128 -0.91 -3.08 -9.68
C GLU A 128 -0.87 -2.57 -11.13
N ALA A 129 -1.24 -3.40 -12.10
CA ALA A 129 -1.32 -3.01 -13.50
C ALA A 129 -2.35 -1.88 -13.73
N GLN A 130 -3.46 -1.88 -12.99
CA GLN A 130 -4.47 -0.82 -13.05
C GLN A 130 -3.94 0.51 -12.54
N VAL A 131 -3.27 0.52 -11.38
CA VAL A 131 -2.62 1.72 -10.82
C VAL A 131 -1.57 2.29 -11.77
N GLN A 132 -0.89 1.41 -12.51
CA GLN A 132 0.08 1.81 -13.54
C GLN A 132 -0.57 2.25 -14.87
N GLY A 133 -1.90 2.18 -15.00
CA GLY A 133 -2.62 2.51 -16.22
C GLY A 133 -2.42 1.51 -17.37
N LEU A 134 -1.89 0.32 -17.08
CA LEU A 134 -1.66 -0.77 -18.06
C LEU A 134 -2.97 -1.50 -18.40
N VAL A 135 -3.91 -1.52 -17.47
CA VAL A 135 -5.28 -2.04 -17.67
C VAL A 135 -6.29 -1.05 -17.12
N ARG A 136 -7.40 -0.89 -17.81
CA ARG A 136 -8.47 0.09 -17.49
C ARG A 136 -9.84 -0.55 -17.38
N ASN A 137 -9.99 -1.76 -17.91
CA ASN A 137 -11.26 -2.48 -17.92
C ASN A 137 -11.05 -3.98 -17.72
N ARG A 138 -12.18 -4.66 -17.51
CA ARG A 138 -12.26 -6.11 -17.30
C ARG A 138 -11.60 -6.92 -18.42
N GLU A 139 -11.78 -6.53 -19.68
CA GLU A 139 -11.29 -7.29 -20.83
C GLU A 139 -9.76 -7.22 -20.93
N GLU A 140 -9.19 -6.04 -20.73
CA GLU A 140 -7.75 -5.81 -20.62
C GLU A 140 -7.15 -6.60 -19.46
N ALA A 141 -7.80 -6.60 -18.29
CA ALA A 141 -7.36 -7.37 -17.13
C ALA A 141 -7.35 -8.88 -17.40
N LEU A 142 -8.40 -9.43 -18.04
CA LEU A 142 -8.43 -10.84 -18.43
C LEU A 142 -7.34 -11.18 -19.45
N THR A 143 -7.06 -10.27 -20.38
CA THR A 143 -6.02 -10.44 -21.41
C THR A 143 -4.63 -10.47 -20.77
N LEU A 144 -4.36 -9.56 -19.83
CA LEU A 144 -3.14 -9.54 -19.04
C LEU A 144 -2.93 -10.90 -18.34
N LEU A 145 -3.94 -11.41 -17.65
CA LEU A 145 -3.84 -12.68 -16.93
C LEU A 145 -3.64 -13.87 -17.86
N ARG A 146 -4.30 -13.90 -19.03
CA ARG A 146 -4.08 -14.96 -20.04
C ARG A 146 -2.64 -14.97 -20.53
N HIS A 147 -2.07 -13.80 -20.84
CA HIS A 147 -0.67 -13.69 -21.26
C HIS A 147 0.30 -14.17 -20.17
N ARG A 148 0.00 -13.93 -18.90
CA ARG A 148 0.78 -14.41 -17.75
C ARG A 148 0.72 -15.91 -17.51
N LEU A 149 -0.38 -16.55 -17.90
CA LEU A 149 -0.62 -17.98 -17.70
C LEU A 149 -0.25 -18.84 -18.92
N GLY A 150 0.00 -18.20 -20.07
CA GLY A 150 0.45 -18.83 -21.32
C GLY A 150 1.87 -19.36 -21.23
#